data_AF-A0A1L5NWF4-F1
#
_entry.id   AF-A0A1L5NWF4-F1
#
_cell.length_a   1.000
_cell.length_b   1.000
_cell.length_c   1.000
_cell.angle_alpha   90.00
_cell.angle_beta   90.00
_cell.angle_gamma   90.00
#
_symmetry.space_group_name_H-M   'P 1'
#
loop_
_entity.id
_entity.type
_entity.pdbx_description
1 polymer ?
#
loop_
_entity_poly.entity_id
_entity_poly.type
_entity_poly.pdbx_seq_one_letter_code
_entity_poly.pdbx_strand_id
1 'polypeptide(L)'
;MAIRSDVDWFKGKFAPKVKDAIAGTPLTLDLLCAIAIQETGYIWRQLLANGLSTQEVLRLCVGDTIDAPGRSAFPKNKAALIARPSGQRMFELAHNLLVEMGEATGIDAYIHAGNNPVKFCRGYGMFQRDLQFFKDDPDYFLNETWTDFDRCLGEAIVELKRGLHNLGYSNERSLTDRQLCYVAIVYNTGFGNFDESRELKQGHKDDDGVFYGEHIARFLVISQSVPTPMTDEQRVGTRRREYAGPERHLARGTRSIVEVAKSELATYGGIDEGDDPLRSHIDDYWRAANANPDDFNPTEDYWSAAFVSYCVRQSGATQQQFNFHIRHSEFVFAAIQNAENDRGDFRGRRITEYAPKIGDIIHNNQPRKDYSFDYARTHSQYPSHSAIVVKFEDRNGVRHAVTIGGNESDTVGKKFVPLTSDGLIRQRPSSNYYISVIENRMLNGGGTTPPTSGRYVVIARPDLNLRAGPDTTFDIKQVLDNGTVLYVLEFIGNERGSWALVDLEGDGGRDGFVFASFIVPA
;
A
#
# COMPACT_ATOMS: atom_id res chain seq x y z
N MET A 1 7.69 2.94 4.78
CA MET A 1 6.54 2.89 3.84
C MET A 1 6.81 1.87 2.75
N ALA A 2 5.78 1.15 2.30
CA ALA A 2 5.91 0.15 1.25
C ALA A 2 5.85 0.82 -0.14
N ILE A 3 6.59 0.30 -1.14
CA ILE A 3 6.64 0.81 -2.53
C ILE A 3 5.24 1.04 -3.14
N ARG A 4 4.23 0.26 -2.71
CA ARG A 4 2.84 0.42 -3.13
C ARG A 4 2.22 1.77 -2.74
N SER A 5 2.58 2.31 -1.56
CA SER A 5 2.15 3.63 -1.11
C SER A 5 2.76 4.75 -1.95
N ASP A 6 4.01 4.58 -2.39
CA ASP A 6 4.67 5.56 -3.26
C ASP A 6 4.01 5.60 -4.65
N VAL A 7 3.67 4.42 -5.19
CA VAL A 7 2.89 4.31 -6.43
C VAL A 7 1.54 4.99 -6.30
N ASP A 8 0.82 4.74 -5.21
CA ASP A 8 -0.50 5.33 -4.95
C ASP A 8 -0.41 6.86 -4.89
N TRP A 9 0.57 7.40 -4.15
CA TRP A 9 0.81 8.83 -4.07
C TRP A 9 1.14 9.43 -5.45
N PHE A 10 2.07 8.80 -6.20
CA PHE A 10 2.47 9.32 -7.51
C PHE A 10 1.30 9.36 -8.48
N LYS A 11 0.52 8.28 -8.54
CA LYS A 11 -0.68 8.22 -9.38
C LYS A 11 -1.73 9.21 -8.92
N GLY A 12 -1.94 9.38 -7.61
CA GLY A 12 -2.89 10.35 -7.07
C GLY A 12 -2.53 11.80 -7.38
N LYS A 13 -1.23 12.13 -7.41
CA LYS A 13 -0.77 13.51 -7.67
C LYS A 13 -0.59 13.83 -9.15
N PHE A 14 -0.12 12.87 -9.94
CA PHE A 14 0.45 13.18 -11.26
C PHE A 14 -0.17 12.42 -12.43
N ALA A 15 -1.09 11.47 -12.19
CA ALA A 15 -1.65 10.68 -13.28
C ALA A 15 -2.30 11.51 -14.40
N PRO A 16 -3.05 12.59 -14.15
CA PRO A 16 -3.61 13.42 -15.23
C PRO A 16 -2.52 14.01 -16.12
N LYS A 17 -1.53 14.68 -15.50
CA LYS A 17 -0.39 15.31 -16.18
C LYS A 17 0.42 14.30 -16.99
N VAL A 18 0.68 13.12 -16.42
CA VAL A 18 1.40 12.04 -17.11
C VAL A 18 0.60 11.50 -18.30
N LYS A 19 -0.70 11.25 -18.13
CA LYS A 19 -1.58 10.74 -19.21
C LYS A 19 -1.65 11.72 -20.37
N ASP A 20 -1.75 13.02 -20.09
CA ASP A 20 -1.78 14.05 -21.11
C ASP A 20 -0.45 14.11 -21.88
N ALA A 21 0.69 14.04 -21.17
CA ALA A 21 2.01 14.11 -21.79
C ALA A 21 2.37 12.89 -22.67
N ILE A 22 1.86 11.70 -22.32
CA ILE A 22 2.10 10.46 -23.08
C ILE A 22 1.04 10.19 -24.15
N ALA A 23 0.02 11.04 -24.28
CA ALA A 23 -1.06 10.84 -25.24
C ALA A 23 -0.52 10.64 -26.67
N GLY A 24 -1.04 9.62 -27.36
CA GLY A 24 -0.59 9.27 -28.71
C GLY A 24 0.77 8.56 -28.79
N THR A 25 1.34 8.15 -27.66
CA THR A 25 2.54 7.31 -27.59
C THR A 25 2.22 5.95 -26.97
N PRO A 26 3.05 4.92 -27.19
CA PRO A 26 2.90 3.64 -26.50
C PRO A 26 3.41 3.64 -25.04
N LEU A 27 3.88 4.78 -24.51
CA LEU A 27 4.29 4.90 -23.11
C LEU A 27 3.08 4.77 -22.18
N THR A 28 3.30 4.30 -20.96
CA THR A 28 2.26 4.10 -19.96
C THR A 28 2.51 4.91 -18.70
N LEU A 29 1.44 5.28 -17.99
CA LEU A 29 1.53 5.87 -16.65
C LEU A 29 2.36 4.99 -15.71
N ASP A 30 2.20 3.67 -15.81
CA ASP A 30 2.89 2.71 -14.96
C ASP A 30 4.41 2.70 -15.21
N LEU A 31 4.84 2.85 -16.47
CA LEU A 31 6.26 2.98 -16.80
C LEU A 31 6.85 4.27 -16.20
N LEU A 32 6.15 5.40 -16.36
CA LEU A 32 6.61 6.68 -15.79
C LEU A 32 6.66 6.65 -14.26
N CYS A 33 5.70 5.98 -13.61
CA CYS A 33 5.72 5.76 -12.18
C CYS A 33 6.89 4.88 -11.75
N ALA A 34 7.15 3.78 -12.48
CA ALA A 34 8.29 2.90 -12.22
C ALA A 34 9.64 3.63 -12.35
N ILE A 35 9.80 4.47 -13.37
CA ILE A 35 10.99 5.32 -13.55
C ILE A 35 11.09 6.30 -12.39
N ALA A 36 10.03 7.05 -12.04
CA ALA A 36 10.06 8.00 -10.93
C ALA A 36 10.47 7.36 -9.59
N ILE A 37 9.98 6.14 -9.32
CA ILE A 37 10.36 5.37 -8.13
C ILE A 37 11.83 4.94 -8.20
N GLN A 38 12.30 4.48 -9.35
CA GLN A 38 13.68 4.05 -9.51
C GLN A 38 14.66 5.24 -9.39
N GLU A 39 14.32 6.40 -9.96
CA GLU A 39 15.20 7.57 -9.98
C GLU A 39 15.25 8.26 -8.61
N THR A 40 14.10 8.47 -7.95
CA THR A 40 14.06 9.25 -6.70
C THR A 40 13.14 8.68 -5.63
N GLY A 41 12.45 7.55 -5.83
CA GLY A 41 11.44 6.98 -4.92
C GLY A 41 11.85 6.96 -3.45
N TYR A 42 13.10 6.59 -3.20
CA TYR A 42 13.67 6.53 -1.86
C TYR A 42 13.85 7.90 -1.18
N ILE A 43 14.00 8.99 -1.95
CA ILE A 43 14.07 10.38 -1.45
C ILE A 43 12.68 10.86 -1.07
N TRP A 44 11.75 10.91 -2.03
CA TRP A 44 10.42 11.49 -1.77
C TRP A 44 9.60 10.66 -0.79
N ARG A 45 9.83 9.35 -0.69
CA ARG A 45 9.27 8.53 0.40
C ARG A 45 9.63 9.07 1.78
N GLN A 46 10.88 9.44 2.01
CA GLN A 46 11.32 9.96 3.31
C GLN A 46 10.79 11.37 3.54
N LEU A 47 10.81 12.23 2.52
CA LEU A 47 10.25 13.57 2.61
C LEU A 47 8.75 13.54 2.97
N LEU A 48 7.98 12.64 2.34
CA LEU A 48 6.57 12.42 2.68
C LEU A 48 6.40 11.85 4.08
N ALA A 49 7.26 10.91 4.49
CA ALA A 49 7.26 10.36 5.86
C ALA A 49 7.48 11.42 6.92
N ASN A 50 8.27 12.44 6.59
CA ASN A 50 8.61 13.56 7.45
C ASN A 50 7.62 14.73 7.31
N GLY A 51 6.49 14.53 6.60
CA GLY A 51 5.39 15.49 6.52
C GLY A 51 5.61 16.64 5.53
N LEU A 52 6.57 16.55 4.61
CA LEU A 52 6.80 17.61 3.64
C LEU A 52 5.70 17.65 2.57
N SER A 53 5.38 18.87 2.12
CA SER A 53 4.39 19.12 1.07
C SER A 53 4.85 18.57 -0.29
N THR A 54 3.91 18.36 -1.21
CA THR A 54 4.26 17.95 -2.60
C THR A 54 5.21 18.94 -3.27
N GLN A 55 5.10 20.24 -2.98
CA GLN A 55 5.99 21.26 -3.53
C GLN A 55 7.43 21.11 -2.99
N GLU A 56 7.57 20.91 -1.68
CA GLU A 56 8.89 20.68 -1.07
C GLU A 56 9.51 19.36 -1.54
N VAL A 57 8.68 18.33 -1.73
CA VAL A 57 9.10 17.06 -2.35
C VAL A 57 9.67 17.30 -3.74
N LEU A 58 8.98 18.05 -4.60
CA LEU A 58 9.47 18.34 -5.96
C LEU A 58 10.77 19.14 -5.95
N ARG A 59 10.90 20.10 -5.01
CA ARG A 59 12.11 20.91 -4.84
C ARG A 59 13.31 20.09 -4.39
N LEU A 60 13.11 19.21 -3.40
CA LEU A 60 14.15 18.38 -2.77
C LEU A 60 14.31 17.00 -3.40
N CYS A 61 13.65 16.70 -4.53
CA CYS A 61 13.97 15.57 -5.41
C CYS A 61 15.29 15.82 -6.15
N VAL A 62 16.37 15.97 -5.39
CA VAL A 62 17.73 16.23 -5.87
C VAL A 62 18.66 15.20 -5.26
N GLY A 63 19.73 14.85 -5.98
CA GLY A 63 20.61 13.75 -5.56
C GLY A 63 21.88 13.67 -6.38
N ASP A 64 22.49 12.48 -6.38
CA ASP A 64 23.81 12.20 -6.97
C ASP A 64 24.93 13.13 -6.45
N THR A 65 25.79 12.56 -5.59
CA THR A 65 26.94 13.27 -5.00
C THR A 65 28.29 12.72 -5.50
N ILE A 66 28.27 11.92 -6.57
CA ILE A 66 29.45 11.21 -7.06
C ILE A 66 30.41 12.18 -7.77
N ASP A 67 31.66 12.21 -7.30
CA ASP A 67 32.77 12.94 -7.92
C ASP A 67 33.66 12.00 -8.73
N ALA A 68 34.57 12.57 -9.52
CA ALA A 68 35.76 11.85 -9.98
C ALA A 68 36.50 11.21 -8.78
N PRO A 69 37.02 9.97 -8.92
CA PRO A 69 37.12 9.19 -10.17
C PRO A 69 35.84 8.44 -10.58
N GLY A 70 34.80 8.41 -9.74
CA GLY A 70 33.54 7.70 -10.01
C GLY A 70 32.65 8.33 -11.09
N ARG A 71 32.91 9.59 -11.46
CA ARG A 71 32.15 10.32 -12.49
C ARG A 71 33.04 10.83 -13.63
N SER A 72 32.66 10.54 -14.86
CA SER A 72 33.30 11.04 -16.09
C SER A 72 32.53 12.20 -16.74
N ALA A 73 31.20 12.24 -16.57
CA ALA A 73 30.33 13.30 -17.04
C ALA A 73 30.66 14.66 -16.38
N PHE A 74 30.33 15.75 -17.07
CA PHE A 74 30.44 17.08 -16.47
C PHE A 74 29.34 17.30 -15.41
N PRO A 75 29.58 18.10 -14.37
CA PRO A 75 30.89 18.45 -13.83
C PRO A 75 31.49 17.26 -13.09
N LYS A 76 32.79 17.00 -13.33
CA LYS A 76 33.52 15.91 -12.67
C LYS A 76 33.76 16.17 -11.17
N ASN A 77 33.84 17.44 -10.79
CA ASN A 77 34.06 17.93 -9.44
C ASN A 77 33.69 19.42 -9.37
N LYS A 78 33.75 20.01 -8.16
CA LYS A 78 33.47 21.43 -7.91
C LYS A 78 34.29 22.35 -8.82
N ALA A 79 35.59 22.10 -8.96
CA ALA A 79 36.48 22.92 -9.78
C ALA A 79 36.04 22.99 -11.25
N ALA A 80 35.57 21.87 -11.80
CA ALA A 80 35.02 21.83 -13.16
C ALA A 80 33.72 22.64 -13.29
N LEU A 81 32.84 22.61 -12.29
CA LEU A 81 31.60 23.38 -12.31
C LEU A 81 31.88 24.89 -12.24
N ILE A 82 32.68 25.34 -11.28
CA ILE A 82 32.95 26.76 -11.05
C ILE A 82 33.73 27.42 -12.20
N ALA A 83 34.42 26.63 -13.02
CA ALA A 83 35.10 27.13 -14.22
C ALA A 83 34.11 27.55 -15.34
N ARG A 84 32.81 27.26 -15.22
CA ARG A 84 31.77 27.71 -16.17
C ARG A 84 31.17 29.05 -15.74
N PRO A 85 30.63 29.83 -16.71
CA PRO A 85 29.77 30.97 -16.40
C PRO A 85 28.65 30.55 -15.43
N SER A 86 28.41 31.36 -14.39
CA SER A 86 27.46 31.08 -13.30
C SER A 86 27.71 29.78 -12.52
N GLY A 87 28.85 29.10 -12.73
CA GLY A 87 29.19 27.84 -12.08
C GLY A 87 29.35 27.95 -10.56
N GLN A 88 29.84 29.09 -10.06
CA GLN A 88 29.90 29.36 -8.62
C GLN A 88 28.50 29.43 -8.01
N ARG A 89 27.57 30.19 -8.62
CA ARG A 89 26.16 30.28 -8.20
C ARG A 89 25.49 28.91 -8.24
N MET A 90 25.75 28.13 -9.28
CA MET A 90 25.20 26.78 -9.40
C MET A 90 25.73 25.85 -8.31
N PHE A 91 27.03 25.91 -7.99
CA PHE A 91 27.62 25.12 -6.91
C PHE A 91 26.96 25.46 -5.57
N GLU A 92 26.77 26.74 -5.26
CA GLU A 92 26.15 27.19 -4.00
C GLU A 92 24.72 26.68 -3.88
N LEU A 93 23.91 26.84 -4.93
CA LEU A 93 22.55 26.28 -4.98
C LEU A 93 22.55 24.76 -4.78
N ALA A 94 23.41 24.05 -5.51
CA ALA A 94 23.49 22.59 -5.47
C ALA A 94 23.98 22.04 -4.12
N HIS A 95 24.87 22.77 -3.44
CA HIS A 95 25.35 22.40 -2.11
C HIS A 95 24.29 22.68 -1.04
N ASN A 96 23.62 23.83 -1.09
CA ASN A 96 22.55 24.15 -0.15
C ASN A 96 21.40 23.14 -0.23
N LEU A 97 20.98 22.80 -1.46
CA LEU A 97 19.97 21.77 -1.69
C LEU A 97 20.39 20.38 -1.17
N LEU A 98 21.67 20.02 -1.26
CA LEU A 98 22.19 18.77 -0.70
C LEU A 98 22.06 18.74 0.83
N VAL A 99 22.41 19.84 1.50
CA VAL A 99 22.29 19.97 2.96
C VAL A 99 20.83 19.88 3.36
N GLU A 100 19.96 20.70 2.76
CA GLU A 100 18.53 20.71 3.05
C GLU A 100 17.87 19.35 2.80
N MET A 101 18.18 18.70 1.67
CA MET A 101 17.64 17.37 1.37
C MET A 101 18.16 16.31 2.34
N GLY A 102 19.44 16.35 2.71
CA GLY A 102 20.00 15.44 3.72
C GLY A 102 19.29 15.56 5.07
N GLU A 103 19.10 16.80 5.55
CA GLU A 103 18.38 17.08 6.79
C GLU A 103 16.91 16.67 6.72
N ALA A 104 16.22 17.03 5.62
CA ALA A 104 14.80 16.76 5.45
C ALA A 104 14.48 15.27 5.26
N THR A 105 15.40 14.50 4.67
CA THR A 105 15.21 13.04 4.48
C THR A 105 15.69 12.20 5.66
N GLY A 106 16.69 12.68 6.41
CA GLY A 106 17.37 11.87 7.42
C GLY A 106 18.27 10.77 6.83
N ILE A 107 18.62 10.82 5.54
CA ILE A 107 19.45 9.80 4.89
C ILE A 107 20.93 10.07 5.21
N ASP A 108 21.57 9.18 5.98
CA ASP A 108 22.95 9.30 6.45
C ASP A 108 23.96 9.62 5.34
N ALA A 109 23.84 8.97 4.17
CA ALA A 109 24.73 9.21 3.04
C ALA A 109 24.69 10.66 2.54
N TYR A 110 23.50 11.28 2.54
CA TYR A 110 23.32 12.67 2.11
C TYR A 110 23.68 13.67 3.20
N ILE A 111 23.39 13.38 4.46
CA ILE A 111 23.87 14.18 5.61
C ILE A 111 25.40 14.21 5.60
N HIS A 112 26.05 13.06 5.44
CA HIS A 112 27.50 12.97 5.37
C HIS A 112 28.07 13.75 4.18
N ALA A 113 27.45 13.64 3.00
CA ALA A 113 27.85 14.40 1.83
C ALA A 113 27.65 15.91 2.03
N GLY A 114 26.54 16.35 2.61
CA GLY A 114 26.24 17.75 2.89
C GLY A 114 27.23 18.40 3.86
N ASN A 115 27.75 17.64 4.84
CA ASN A 115 28.82 18.11 5.73
C ASN A 115 30.17 18.37 5.03
N ASN A 116 30.34 17.92 3.79
CA ASN A 116 31.53 18.15 3.01
C ASN A 116 31.37 19.38 2.09
N PRO A 117 32.13 20.47 2.29
CA PRO A 117 31.95 21.75 1.59
C PRO A 117 32.35 21.74 0.10
N VAL A 118 32.78 20.59 -0.43
CA VAL A 118 33.03 20.41 -1.87
C VAL A 118 32.01 19.51 -2.56
N LYS A 119 31.11 18.86 -1.82
CA LYS A 119 30.03 18.02 -2.36
C LYS A 119 28.81 18.85 -2.74
N PHE A 120 28.05 18.39 -3.72
CA PHE A 120 26.86 19.06 -4.23
C PHE A 120 26.01 18.07 -5.05
N CYS A 121 24.72 18.36 -5.20
CA CYS A 121 23.80 17.56 -6.03
C CYS A 121 24.15 17.67 -7.52
N ARG A 122 23.86 16.59 -8.27
CA ARG A 122 24.02 16.49 -9.72
C ARG A 122 22.78 16.00 -10.44
N GLY A 123 21.89 15.30 -9.77
CA GLY A 123 20.59 14.92 -10.30
C GLY A 123 19.51 15.87 -9.79
N TYR A 124 18.62 16.32 -10.67
CA TYR A 124 17.58 17.30 -10.37
C TYR A 124 16.21 16.83 -10.84
N GLY A 125 15.22 16.97 -9.97
CA GLY A 125 13.83 16.62 -10.21
C GLY A 125 13.54 15.13 -10.06
N MET A 126 12.25 14.81 -10.13
CA MET A 126 11.73 13.45 -9.88
C MET A 126 12.29 12.41 -10.85
N PHE A 127 12.64 12.83 -12.06
CA PHE A 127 13.24 12.02 -13.12
C PHE A 127 14.76 12.24 -13.27
N GLN A 128 15.43 12.78 -12.25
CA GLN A 128 16.90 12.94 -12.15
C GLN A 128 17.59 13.47 -13.41
N ARG A 129 17.20 14.66 -13.87
CA ARG A 129 17.95 15.33 -14.94
C ARG A 129 19.37 15.66 -14.46
N ASP A 130 20.36 15.20 -15.21
CA ASP A 130 21.77 15.30 -14.85
C ASP A 130 22.35 16.72 -15.09
N LEU A 131 23.16 17.21 -14.16
CA LEU A 131 23.82 18.52 -14.17
C LEU A 131 24.79 18.72 -15.35
N GLN A 132 25.13 17.67 -16.10
CA GLN A 132 25.91 17.78 -17.32
C GLN A 132 25.30 18.75 -18.32
N PHE A 133 23.96 18.84 -18.34
CA PHE A 133 23.21 19.73 -19.21
C PHE A 133 23.33 21.21 -18.81
N PHE A 134 23.87 21.54 -17.65
CA PHE A 134 24.16 22.93 -17.26
C PHE A 134 25.07 23.66 -18.26
N LYS A 135 25.86 22.91 -19.06
CA LYS A 135 26.67 23.49 -20.12
C LYS A 135 25.84 24.23 -21.17
N ASP A 136 24.68 23.67 -21.49
CA ASP A 136 23.85 24.04 -22.63
C ASP A 136 22.53 24.68 -22.19
N ASP A 137 22.07 24.38 -20.97
CA ASP A 137 20.82 24.84 -20.38
C ASP A 137 21.02 25.21 -18.89
N PRO A 138 21.78 26.30 -18.60
CA PRO A 138 22.03 26.72 -17.22
C PRO A 138 20.78 27.25 -16.52
N ASP A 139 19.84 27.83 -17.27
CA ASP A 139 18.64 28.46 -16.74
C ASP A 139 17.66 27.43 -16.16
N TYR A 140 17.60 26.21 -16.71
CA TYR A 140 16.83 25.12 -16.11
C TYR A 140 17.20 24.93 -14.63
N PHE A 141 18.50 24.95 -14.32
CA PHE A 141 18.98 24.73 -12.97
C PHE A 141 18.94 26.01 -12.12
N LEU A 142 19.39 27.14 -12.65
CA LEU A 142 19.47 28.38 -11.85
C LEU A 142 18.10 28.97 -11.49
N ASN A 143 17.06 28.64 -12.26
CA ASN A 143 15.67 29.02 -12.00
C ASN A 143 14.86 27.92 -11.30
N GLU A 144 15.51 26.84 -10.87
CA GLU A 144 14.88 25.71 -10.17
C GLU A 144 13.71 25.08 -10.95
N THR A 145 13.84 25.01 -12.28
CA THR A 145 12.77 24.56 -13.19
C THR A 145 12.37 23.11 -12.92
N TRP A 146 13.25 22.29 -12.33
CA TRP A 146 12.93 20.91 -11.95
C TRP A 146 11.83 20.79 -10.88
N THR A 147 11.55 21.86 -10.13
CA THR A 147 10.47 21.90 -9.12
C THR A 147 9.08 21.87 -9.76
N ASP A 148 8.98 22.32 -11.02
CA ASP A 148 7.76 22.21 -11.81
C ASP A 148 7.68 20.80 -12.42
N PHE A 149 6.72 20.02 -11.92
CA PHE A 149 6.51 18.65 -12.38
C PHE A 149 6.24 18.57 -13.88
N ASP A 150 5.49 19.51 -14.47
CA ASP A 150 5.16 19.45 -15.91
C ASP A 150 6.41 19.67 -16.77
N ARG A 151 7.28 20.59 -16.34
CA ARG A 151 8.58 20.84 -16.98
C ARG A 151 9.50 19.63 -16.84
N CYS A 152 9.61 19.06 -15.64
CA CYS A 152 10.42 17.87 -15.38
C CYS A 152 9.93 16.65 -16.19
N LEU A 153 8.62 16.44 -16.24
CA LEU A 153 7.99 15.40 -17.04
C LEU A 153 8.24 15.61 -18.53
N GLY A 154 8.13 16.84 -19.04
CA GLY A 154 8.38 17.16 -20.44
C GLY A 154 9.77 16.70 -20.91
N GLU A 155 10.80 16.95 -20.10
CA GLU A 155 12.18 16.51 -20.38
C GLU A 155 12.30 14.98 -20.40
N ALA A 156 11.70 14.29 -19.43
CA ALA A 156 11.69 12.83 -19.41
C ALA A 156 10.99 12.24 -20.64
N ILE A 157 9.87 12.83 -21.07
CA ILE A 157 9.12 12.39 -22.26
C ILE A 157 9.93 12.58 -23.55
N VAL A 158 10.72 13.64 -23.68
CA VAL A 158 11.61 13.84 -24.84
C VAL A 158 12.62 12.70 -24.95
N GLU A 159 13.27 12.34 -23.86
CA GLU A 159 14.24 11.25 -23.83
C GLU A 159 13.58 9.87 -24.05
N LEU A 160 12.42 9.62 -23.45
CA LEU A 160 11.67 8.38 -23.66
C LEU A 160 11.19 8.24 -25.12
N LYS A 161 10.75 9.31 -25.77
CA LYS A 161 10.41 9.30 -27.21
C LYS A 161 11.64 9.02 -28.08
N ARG A 162 12.81 9.53 -27.71
CA ARG A 162 14.07 9.18 -28.38
C ARG A 162 14.39 7.69 -28.20
N GLY A 163 14.17 7.15 -27.01
CA GLY A 163 14.28 5.72 -26.72
C GLY A 163 13.36 4.87 -27.59
N LEU A 164 12.07 5.25 -27.68
CA LEU A 164 11.10 4.60 -28.58
C LEU A 164 11.58 4.59 -30.04
N HIS A 165 12.06 5.74 -30.53
CA HIS A 165 12.57 5.84 -31.90
C HIS A 165 13.75 4.89 -32.13
N ASN A 166 14.74 4.91 -31.25
CA ASN A 166 15.95 4.10 -31.40
C ASN A 166 15.67 2.60 -31.32
N LEU A 167 14.67 2.20 -30.52
CA LEU A 167 14.22 0.80 -30.41
C LEU A 167 13.24 0.39 -31.52
N GLY A 168 12.84 1.31 -32.41
CA GLY A 168 11.86 1.01 -33.49
C GLY A 168 10.40 0.94 -33.02
N TYR A 169 10.08 1.47 -31.84
CA TYR A 169 8.75 1.39 -31.22
C TYR A 169 7.86 2.62 -31.45
N SER A 170 8.32 3.64 -32.18
CA SER A 170 7.58 4.90 -32.35
C SER A 170 6.17 4.76 -32.93
N ASN A 171 5.92 3.75 -33.76
CA ASN A 171 4.64 3.53 -34.44
C ASN A 171 3.77 2.46 -33.75
N GLU A 172 4.27 1.87 -32.67
CA GLU A 172 3.52 0.85 -31.94
C GLU A 172 2.35 1.47 -31.18
N ARG A 173 1.21 0.77 -31.19
CA ARG A 173 0.03 1.21 -30.42
C ARG A 173 0.16 0.90 -28.93
N SER A 174 0.91 -0.14 -28.60
CA SER A 174 1.12 -0.63 -27.25
C SER A 174 2.41 -1.44 -27.20
N LEU A 175 3.06 -1.46 -26.04
CA LEU A 175 4.26 -2.27 -25.82
C LEU A 175 4.00 -3.31 -24.73
N THR A 176 4.70 -4.44 -24.84
CA THR A 176 4.79 -5.43 -23.75
C THR A 176 5.59 -4.86 -22.58
N ASP A 177 5.41 -5.42 -21.37
CA ASP A 177 6.17 -5.01 -20.18
C ASP A 177 7.69 -5.06 -20.42
N ARG A 178 8.16 -6.08 -21.13
CA ARG A 178 9.57 -6.23 -21.49
C ARG A 178 10.05 -5.08 -22.39
N GLN A 179 9.27 -4.72 -23.40
CA GLN A 179 9.59 -3.60 -24.29
C GLN A 179 9.55 -2.26 -23.56
N LEU A 180 8.60 -2.06 -22.63
CA LEU A 180 8.58 -0.88 -21.75
C LEU A 180 9.84 -0.81 -20.88
N CYS A 181 10.30 -1.93 -20.34
CA CYS A 181 11.57 -2.00 -19.61
C CYS A 181 12.77 -1.65 -20.50
N TYR A 182 12.81 -2.10 -21.76
CA TYR A 182 13.86 -1.72 -22.70
C TYR A 182 13.89 -0.21 -22.97
N VAL A 183 12.73 0.43 -23.10
CA VAL A 183 12.64 1.90 -23.22
C VAL A 183 13.22 2.60 -21.98
N ALA A 184 12.91 2.12 -20.78
CA ALA A 184 13.50 2.66 -19.54
C ALA A 184 15.00 2.40 -19.40
N ILE A 185 15.49 1.23 -19.84
CA ILE A 185 16.94 0.94 -19.88
C ILE A 185 17.63 1.94 -20.81
N VAL A 186 17.10 2.15 -22.02
CA VAL A 186 17.64 3.14 -22.96
C VAL A 186 17.60 4.56 -22.40
N TYR A 187 16.54 4.90 -21.65
CA TYR A 187 16.47 6.17 -20.92
C TYR A 187 17.61 6.31 -19.89
N ASN A 188 17.93 5.26 -19.14
CA ASN A 188 18.99 5.27 -18.14
C ASN A 188 20.42 5.27 -18.74
N THR A 189 20.68 4.42 -19.73
CA THR A 189 22.06 4.14 -20.20
C THR A 189 22.38 4.75 -21.57
N GLY A 190 21.37 5.22 -22.29
CA GLY A 190 21.48 5.62 -23.69
C GLY A 190 21.50 4.42 -24.64
N PHE A 191 20.97 4.61 -25.85
CA PHE A 191 20.80 3.51 -26.81
C PHE A 191 22.12 2.85 -27.24
N GLY A 192 23.23 3.60 -27.29
CA GLY A 192 24.53 3.05 -27.66
C GLY A 192 25.07 1.98 -26.69
N ASN A 193 24.54 1.90 -25.47
CA ASN A 193 24.90 0.91 -24.46
C ASN A 193 23.82 -0.18 -24.27
N PHE A 194 22.74 -0.13 -25.04
CA PHE A 194 21.67 -1.12 -24.99
C PHE A 194 22.05 -2.36 -25.80
N ASP A 195 21.83 -3.54 -25.21
CA ASP A 195 22.10 -4.84 -25.80
C ASP A 195 20.94 -5.78 -25.47
N GLU A 196 20.05 -6.03 -26.43
CA GLU A 196 18.86 -6.86 -26.25
C GLU A 196 19.18 -8.26 -25.71
N SER A 197 20.36 -8.82 -26.02
CA SER A 197 20.77 -10.16 -25.58
C SER A 197 20.97 -10.29 -24.07
N ARG A 198 21.18 -9.15 -23.38
CA ARG A 198 21.32 -9.08 -21.92
C ARG A 198 19.98 -8.97 -21.21
N GLU A 199 18.87 -8.97 -21.95
CA GLU A 199 17.52 -8.83 -21.43
C GLU A 199 17.40 -7.68 -20.41
N LEU A 200 16.96 -7.95 -19.18
CA LEU A 200 16.77 -6.92 -18.14
C LEU A 200 18.05 -6.63 -17.32
N LYS A 201 19.14 -7.38 -17.52
CA LYS A 201 20.39 -7.27 -16.76
C LYS A 201 21.29 -6.16 -17.31
N GLN A 202 20.74 -4.95 -17.41
CA GLN A 202 21.33 -3.79 -18.06
C GLN A 202 21.02 -2.49 -17.30
N GLY A 203 21.80 -1.45 -17.62
CA GLY A 203 21.80 -0.18 -16.89
C GLY A 203 22.64 -0.25 -15.62
N HIS A 204 22.45 0.75 -14.73
CA HIS A 204 23.12 0.78 -13.44
C HIS A 204 22.86 -0.50 -12.63
N LYS A 205 23.89 -1.02 -11.97
CA LYS A 205 23.81 -2.20 -11.10
C LYS A 205 24.06 -1.73 -9.67
N ASP A 206 23.13 -2.02 -8.78
CA ASP A 206 23.25 -1.64 -7.37
C ASP A 206 24.21 -2.55 -6.60
N ASP A 207 24.42 -2.23 -5.32
CA ASP A 207 25.33 -2.96 -4.43
C ASP A 207 24.84 -4.40 -4.13
N ASP A 208 23.54 -4.66 -4.24
CA ASP A 208 22.94 -6.00 -4.12
C ASP A 208 23.06 -6.81 -5.42
N GLY A 209 23.57 -6.18 -6.47
CA GLY A 209 23.82 -6.77 -7.76
C GLY A 209 22.60 -6.89 -8.68
N VAL A 210 21.54 -6.13 -8.39
CA VAL A 210 20.34 -6.04 -9.22
C VAL A 210 20.51 -4.91 -10.24
N PHE A 211 20.15 -5.18 -11.49
CA PHE A 211 20.25 -4.20 -12.56
C PHE A 211 19.02 -3.27 -12.63
N TYR A 212 19.22 -2.06 -13.16
CA TYR A 212 18.17 -1.07 -13.39
C TYR A 212 16.96 -1.66 -14.11
N GLY A 213 17.19 -2.44 -15.18
CA GLY A 213 16.11 -3.10 -15.92
C GLY A 213 15.29 -4.08 -15.07
N GLU A 214 15.91 -4.77 -14.12
CA GLU A 214 15.24 -5.70 -13.19
C GLU A 214 14.39 -4.92 -12.16
N HIS A 215 14.90 -3.79 -11.67
CA HIS A 215 14.13 -2.89 -10.80
C HIS A 215 12.92 -2.29 -11.52
N ILE A 216 13.09 -1.81 -12.76
CA ILE A 216 11.97 -1.28 -13.54
C ILE A 216 10.90 -2.34 -13.75
N ALA A 217 11.27 -3.57 -14.11
CA ALA A 217 10.28 -4.65 -14.26
C ALA A 217 9.50 -4.90 -12.97
N ARG A 218 10.19 -4.91 -11.82
CA ARG A 218 9.54 -5.04 -10.51
C ARG A 218 8.58 -3.87 -10.23
N PHE A 219 9.01 -2.63 -10.43
CA PHE A 219 8.19 -1.45 -10.14
C PHE A 219 7.05 -1.26 -11.14
N LEU A 220 7.21 -1.72 -12.37
CA LEU A 220 6.17 -1.72 -13.39
C LEU A 220 5.01 -2.63 -12.97
N VAL A 221 5.30 -3.87 -12.54
CA VAL A 221 4.29 -4.80 -12.02
C VAL A 221 3.58 -4.24 -10.79
N ILE A 222 4.32 -3.64 -9.85
CA ILE A 222 3.70 -3.01 -8.67
C ILE A 222 2.83 -1.84 -9.11
N SER A 223 3.30 -1.01 -10.05
CA SER A 223 2.55 0.13 -10.58
C SER A 223 1.23 -0.32 -11.19
N GLN A 224 1.25 -1.32 -12.07
CA GLN A 224 0.05 -1.90 -12.69
C GLN A 224 -0.95 -2.47 -11.66
N SER A 225 -0.46 -2.99 -10.53
CA SER A 225 -1.31 -3.53 -9.46
C SER A 225 -2.03 -2.47 -8.60
N VAL A 226 -1.64 -1.20 -8.73
CA VAL A 226 -2.25 -0.07 -7.99
C VAL A 226 -3.19 0.67 -8.93
N PRO A 227 -4.50 0.74 -8.62
CA PRO A 227 -5.45 1.49 -9.45
C PRO A 227 -5.07 2.97 -9.56
N THR A 228 -5.22 3.56 -10.74
CA THR A 228 -5.13 5.02 -10.87
C THR A 228 -6.38 5.66 -10.26
N PRO A 229 -6.24 6.63 -9.32
CA PRO A 229 -7.38 7.38 -8.81
C PRO A 229 -8.13 8.09 -9.96
N MET A 230 -9.46 8.04 -9.96
CA MET A 230 -10.27 8.74 -10.96
C MET A 230 -10.19 10.25 -10.71
N THR A 231 -10.16 11.05 -11.77
CA THR A 231 -10.23 12.52 -11.64
C THR A 231 -11.64 12.97 -11.26
N ASP A 232 -11.75 14.15 -10.64
CA ASP A 232 -13.05 14.71 -10.24
C ASP A 232 -13.96 15.01 -11.45
N GLU A 233 -13.41 15.35 -12.61
CA GLU A 233 -14.17 15.49 -13.86
C GLU A 233 -14.77 14.16 -14.34
N GLN A 234 -14.03 13.05 -14.20
CA GLN A 234 -14.53 11.70 -14.52
C GLN A 234 -15.59 11.23 -13.51
N ARG A 235 -15.49 11.67 -12.25
CA ARG A 235 -16.50 11.45 -11.20
C ARG A 235 -17.78 12.26 -11.41
N VAL A 236 -17.72 13.41 -12.08
CA VAL A 236 -18.90 14.23 -12.43
C VAL A 236 -19.57 13.74 -13.72
N GLY A 237 -18.78 13.32 -14.71
CA GLY A 237 -19.28 12.73 -15.96
C GLY A 237 -20.05 11.42 -15.76
N THR A 238 -19.62 10.57 -14.82
CA THR A 238 -20.33 9.34 -14.43
C THR A 238 -21.60 9.58 -13.62
N ARG A 239 -21.75 10.74 -12.95
CA ARG A 239 -23.00 11.11 -12.24
C ARG A 239 -24.14 11.56 -13.16
N ARG A 240 -23.86 11.98 -14.42
CA ARG A 240 -24.88 12.51 -15.34
C ARG A 240 -25.52 11.47 -16.28
N ARG A 241 -24.98 10.25 -16.34
CA ARG A 241 -25.54 9.15 -17.14
C ARG A 241 -25.62 7.90 -16.28
N GLU A 242 -26.69 7.75 -15.52
CA GLU A 242 -27.34 6.47 -15.19
C GLU A 242 -28.39 6.68 -14.08
N TYR A 243 -29.57 7.16 -14.49
CA TYR A 243 -30.84 6.83 -13.83
C TYR A 243 -31.60 5.89 -14.77
N ALA A 244 -31.31 4.59 -14.65
CA ALA A 244 -32.16 3.46 -14.99
C ALA A 244 -31.41 2.19 -14.54
N GLY A 245 -31.93 1.45 -13.56
CA GLY A 245 -31.33 0.19 -13.09
C GLY A 245 -31.36 -0.94 -14.15
N PRO A 246 -31.00 -2.20 -13.83
CA PRO A 246 -30.62 -2.77 -12.53
C PRO A 246 -29.15 -3.25 -12.46
N GLU A 247 -28.75 -3.62 -11.24
CA GLU A 247 -27.46 -4.17 -10.79
C GLU A 247 -26.64 -4.93 -11.85
N ARG A 248 -25.39 -4.50 -12.06
CA ARG A 248 -24.32 -5.33 -12.61
C ARG A 248 -23.12 -5.32 -11.68
N HIS A 249 -23.06 -6.34 -10.82
CA HIS A 249 -21.85 -6.77 -10.14
C HIS A 249 -20.83 -7.24 -11.18
N LEU A 250 -19.74 -6.49 -11.35
CA LEU A 250 -18.49 -6.99 -11.91
C LEU A 250 -17.45 -6.98 -10.78
N ALA A 251 -16.98 -8.17 -10.43
CA ALA A 251 -16.20 -8.49 -9.24
C ALA A 251 -14.86 -7.75 -9.17
N ARG A 252 -14.78 -6.68 -8.37
CA ARG A 252 -13.55 -6.33 -7.64
C ARG A 252 -13.41 -7.35 -6.51
N GLY A 253 -12.27 -8.02 -6.41
CA GLY A 253 -11.99 -8.89 -5.26
C GLY A 253 -12.24 -8.14 -3.95
N THR A 254 -13.14 -8.67 -3.12
CA THR A 254 -13.58 -8.03 -1.89
C THR A 254 -12.43 -8.02 -0.88
N ARG A 255 -11.96 -6.83 -0.47
CA ARG A 255 -10.95 -6.72 0.60
C ARG A 255 -11.54 -7.23 1.91
N SER A 256 -10.76 -7.89 2.75
CA SER A 256 -11.23 -8.28 4.09
C SER A 256 -11.42 -7.03 4.99
N ILE A 257 -12.34 -7.10 5.95
CA ILE A 257 -12.56 -6.02 6.94
C ILE A 257 -11.26 -5.64 7.68
N VAL A 258 -10.37 -6.61 7.86
CA VAL A 258 -9.07 -6.47 8.54
C VAL A 258 -8.11 -5.64 7.72
N GLU A 259 -8.04 -5.88 6.42
CA GLU A 259 -7.20 -5.08 5.50
C GLU A 259 -7.69 -3.65 5.43
N VAL A 260 -9.01 -3.43 5.40
CA VAL A 260 -9.58 -2.09 5.43
C VAL A 260 -9.19 -1.38 6.73
N ALA A 261 -9.47 -1.97 7.89
CA ALA A 261 -9.14 -1.35 9.17
C ALA A 261 -7.63 -1.06 9.33
N LYS A 262 -6.75 -1.98 8.90
CA LYS A 262 -5.29 -1.76 8.90
C LYS A 262 -4.88 -0.63 7.94
N SER A 263 -5.55 -0.51 6.79
CA SER A 263 -5.31 0.57 5.83
C SER A 263 -5.69 1.92 6.43
N GLU A 264 -6.86 2.02 7.07
CA GLU A 264 -7.29 3.26 7.73
C GLU A 264 -6.32 3.66 8.86
N LEU A 265 -5.90 2.71 9.70
CA LEU A 265 -4.90 2.99 10.75
C LEU A 265 -3.56 3.43 10.15
N ALA A 266 -3.11 2.80 9.07
CA ALA A 266 -1.84 3.15 8.43
C ALA A 266 -1.88 4.55 7.79
N THR A 267 -3.06 4.98 7.34
CA THR A 267 -3.25 6.25 6.61
C THR A 267 -3.54 7.41 7.55
N TYR A 268 -4.40 7.19 8.55
CA TYR A 268 -4.94 8.25 9.40
C TYR A 268 -4.55 8.13 10.87
N GLY A 269 -3.85 7.06 11.26
CA GLY A 269 -3.48 6.86 12.64
C GLY A 269 -2.51 7.91 13.15
N GLY A 270 -2.86 8.55 14.27
CA GLY A 270 -2.09 9.63 14.87
C GLY A 270 -2.37 11.02 14.31
N ILE A 271 -3.26 11.14 13.32
CA ILE A 271 -3.80 12.42 12.83
C ILE A 271 -5.03 12.76 13.67
N ASP A 272 -5.13 13.99 14.13
CA ASP A 272 -6.29 14.49 14.89
C ASP A 272 -7.53 14.59 13.98
N GLU A 273 -8.72 14.32 14.52
CA GLU A 273 -9.98 14.35 13.78
C GLU A 273 -10.38 15.75 13.26
N GLY A 274 -9.78 16.80 13.81
CA GLY A 274 -9.87 18.16 13.29
C GLY A 274 -8.96 18.47 12.11
N ASP A 275 -7.95 17.63 11.85
CA ASP A 275 -6.88 17.88 10.88
C ASP A 275 -7.03 17.04 9.60
N ASP A 276 -6.75 17.66 8.46
CA ASP A 276 -6.68 16.96 7.18
C ASP A 276 -5.41 16.09 7.09
N PRO A 277 -5.48 14.91 6.44
CA PRO A 277 -6.60 14.41 5.63
C PRO A 277 -7.67 13.62 6.40
N LEU A 278 -7.54 13.41 7.72
CA LEU A 278 -8.52 12.63 8.46
C LEU A 278 -9.86 13.37 8.53
N ARG A 279 -9.85 14.68 8.84
CA ARG A 279 -11.05 15.51 8.96
C ARG A 279 -12.02 15.35 7.79
N SER A 280 -11.54 15.52 6.56
CA SER A 280 -12.37 15.37 5.36
C SER A 280 -12.74 13.92 5.07
N HIS A 281 -11.91 12.95 5.46
CA HIS A 281 -12.19 11.53 5.24
C HIS A 281 -13.26 10.95 6.18
N ILE A 282 -13.48 11.54 7.35
CA ILE A 282 -14.56 11.08 8.26
C ILE A 282 -15.94 11.20 7.56
N ASP A 283 -16.11 12.13 6.61
CA ASP A 283 -17.28 12.20 5.71
C ASP A 283 -17.64 10.86 5.06
N ASP A 284 -16.63 10.10 4.61
CA ASP A 284 -16.85 8.79 4.00
C ASP A 284 -17.30 7.75 5.02
N TYR A 285 -16.89 7.90 6.28
CA TYR A 285 -17.38 7.06 7.37
C TYR A 285 -18.88 7.28 7.60
N TRP A 286 -19.35 8.53 7.71
CA TRP A 286 -20.78 8.80 7.90
C TRP A 286 -21.61 8.35 6.70
N ARG A 287 -21.14 8.56 5.47
CA ARG A 287 -21.83 8.05 4.27
C ARG A 287 -21.99 6.53 4.30
N ALA A 288 -20.95 5.80 4.69
CA ALA A 288 -21.02 4.35 4.78
C ALA A 288 -21.97 3.85 5.89
N ALA A 289 -22.24 4.70 6.88
CA ALA A 289 -23.22 4.48 7.94
C ALA A 289 -24.64 4.99 7.59
N ASN A 290 -24.89 5.29 6.31
CA ASN A 290 -26.16 5.84 5.79
C ASN A 290 -26.52 7.23 6.37
N ALA A 291 -25.54 8.03 6.77
CA ALA A 291 -25.73 9.37 7.29
C ALA A 291 -25.22 10.44 6.30
N ASN A 292 -25.83 11.62 6.33
CA ASN A 292 -25.37 12.77 5.55
C ASN A 292 -24.26 13.50 6.33
N PRO A 293 -23.03 13.61 5.81
CA PRO A 293 -21.92 14.25 6.52
C PRO A 293 -22.17 15.72 6.87
N ASP A 294 -22.98 16.42 6.09
CA ASP A 294 -23.30 17.84 6.33
C ASP A 294 -24.05 18.06 7.66
N ASP A 295 -24.60 16.99 8.27
CA ASP A 295 -25.32 17.03 9.55
C ASP A 295 -24.39 16.88 10.77
N PHE A 296 -23.07 16.67 10.58
CA PHE A 296 -22.13 16.32 11.66
C PHE A 296 -20.83 17.16 11.63
N ASN A 297 -20.25 17.36 12.81
CA ASN A 297 -18.90 17.92 12.97
C ASN A 297 -17.99 16.90 13.69
N PRO A 298 -16.93 16.34 13.07
CA PRO A 298 -16.12 15.27 13.68
C PRO A 298 -15.45 15.62 15.00
N THR A 299 -15.20 16.91 15.29
CA THR A 299 -14.63 17.34 16.58
C THR A 299 -15.69 17.47 17.68
N GLU A 300 -16.97 17.34 17.34
CA GLU A 300 -18.11 17.46 18.26
C GLU A 300 -18.95 16.16 18.31
N ASP A 301 -19.01 15.44 17.20
CA ASP A 301 -19.83 14.26 16.97
C ASP A 301 -18.99 13.00 16.80
N TYR A 302 -19.29 11.99 17.61
CA TYR A 302 -18.56 10.73 17.57
C TYR A 302 -18.75 9.97 16.24
N TRP A 303 -17.65 9.63 15.59
CA TRP A 303 -17.64 8.92 14.30
C TRP A 303 -17.20 7.44 14.41
N SER A 304 -16.98 6.94 15.62
CA SER A 304 -16.47 5.57 15.86
C SER A 304 -17.35 4.44 15.30
N ALA A 305 -18.68 4.58 15.35
CA ALA A 305 -19.60 3.60 14.76
C ALA A 305 -19.66 3.70 13.23
N ALA A 306 -19.48 4.93 12.72
CA ALA A 306 -19.42 5.21 11.30
C ALA A 306 -18.16 4.56 10.67
N PHE A 307 -17.03 4.61 11.38
CA PHE A 307 -15.80 3.91 11.01
C PHE A 307 -15.99 2.39 10.88
N VAL A 308 -16.65 1.74 11.86
CA VAL A 308 -16.92 0.30 11.80
C VAL A 308 -17.84 -0.02 10.61
N SER A 309 -18.90 0.77 10.42
CA SER A 309 -19.81 0.65 9.28
C SER A 309 -19.07 0.80 7.94
N TYR A 310 -18.12 1.74 7.85
CA TYR A 310 -17.25 1.90 6.69
C TYR A 310 -16.41 0.65 6.43
N CYS A 311 -15.69 0.14 7.44
CA CYS A 311 -14.85 -1.04 7.27
C CYS A 311 -15.66 -2.26 6.81
N VAL A 312 -16.83 -2.49 7.39
CA VAL A 312 -17.74 -3.59 7.03
C VAL A 312 -18.28 -3.42 5.61
N ARG A 313 -18.60 -2.19 5.18
CA ARG A 313 -19.11 -1.91 3.84
C ARG A 313 -18.02 -2.09 2.78
N GLN A 314 -16.82 -1.61 3.06
CA GLN A 314 -15.66 -1.79 2.18
C GLN A 314 -15.24 -3.26 2.09
N SER A 315 -15.58 -4.09 3.08
CA SER A 315 -15.43 -5.54 3.01
C SER A 315 -16.57 -6.26 2.29
N GLY A 316 -17.39 -5.53 1.53
CA GLY A 316 -18.41 -6.07 0.63
C GLY A 316 -19.70 -6.54 1.30
N ALA A 317 -19.92 -6.23 2.59
CA ALA A 317 -21.20 -6.53 3.23
C ALA A 317 -22.31 -5.66 2.65
N THR A 318 -23.46 -6.26 2.37
CA THR A 318 -24.64 -5.54 1.89
C THR A 318 -25.49 -5.03 3.06
N GLN A 319 -26.44 -4.13 2.76
CA GLN A 319 -27.39 -3.59 3.76
C GLN A 319 -28.26 -4.69 4.39
N GLN A 320 -28.47 -5.81 3.69
CA GLN A 320 -29.19 -6.97 4.22
C GLN A 320 -28.35 -7.78 5.21
N GLN A 321 -27.02 -7.74 5.07
CA GLN A 321 -26.09 -8.51 5.90
C GLN A 321 -25.68 -7.76 7.17
N PHE A 322 -25.51 -6.44 7.08
CA PHE A 322 -25.09 -5.60 8.21
C PHE A 322 -25.98 -4.36 8.36
N ASN A 323 -26.36 -4.04 9.59
CA ASN A 323 -27.14 -2.85 9.92
C ASN A 323 -26.22 -1.62 10.00
N PHE A 324 -25.79 -1.08 8.85
CA PHE A 324 -24.92 0.10 8.82
C PHE A 324 -25.57 1.30 9.53
N HIS A 325 -24.93 1.78 10.59
CA HIS A 325 -25.49 2.81 11.46
C HIS A 325 -24.40 3.61 12.18
N ILE A 326 -24.68 4.89 12.44
CA ILE A 326 -23.84 5.81 13.23
C ILE A 326 -23.84 5.52 14.74
N ARG A 327 -24.39 4.38 15.19
CA ARG A 327 -24.53 4.01 16.60
C ARG A 327 -24.17 2.54 16.78
N HIS A 328 -23.21 2.27 17.64
CA HIS A 328 -22.71 0.92 17.91
C HIS A 328 -23.79 -0.07 18.33
N SER A 329 -24.66 0.36 19.24
CA SER A 329 -25.72 -0.47 19.80
C SER A 329 -26.76 -0.94 18.77
N GLU A 330 -26.99 -0.19 17.68
CA GLU A 330 -27.98 -0.54 16.65
C GLU A 330 -27.53 -1.73 15.81
N PHE A 331 -26.25 -1.79 15.41
CA PHE A 331 -25.73 -2.94 14.67
C PHE A 331 -25.44 -4.14 15.58
N VAL A 332 -25.12 -3.91 16.85
CA VAL A 332 -24.97 -4.98 17.84
C VAL A 332 -26.31 -5.64 18.15
N PHE A 333 -27.36 -4.85 18.38
CA PHE A 333 -28.71 -5.36 18.58
C PHE A 333 -29.14 -6.21 17.39
N ALA A 334 -28.97 -5.71 16.16
CA ALA A 334 -29.28 -6.48 14.95
C ALA A 334 -28.47 -7.78 14.86
N ALA A 335 -27.17 -7.76 15.20
CA ALA A 335 -26.33 -8.95 15.19
C ALA A 335 -26.76 -9.98 16.26
N ILE A 336 -27.16 -9.55 17.45
CA ILE A 336 -27.69 -10.43 18.50
C ILE A 336 -29.01 -11.06 18.04
N GLN A 337 -29.92 -10.26 17.48
CA GLN A 337 -31.17 -10.77 16.90
C GLN A 337 -30.90 -11.78 15.77
N ASN A 338 -29.88 -11.55 14.95
CA ASN A 338 -29.44 -12.49 13.93
C ASN A 338 -28.93 -13.81 14.53
N ALA A 339 -28.20 -13.77 15.64
CA ALA A 339 -27.76 -14.97 16.37
C ALA A 339 -28.94 -15.76 16.96
N GLU A 340 -29.88 -15.09 17.62
CA GLU A 340 -31.07 -15.71 18.22
C GLU A 340 -31.99 -16.38 17.18
N ASN A 341 -32.09 -15.80 15.99
CA ASN A 341 -32.96 -16.29 14.91
C ASN A 341 -32.23 -17.19 13.90
N ASP A 342 -31.01 -17.60 14.23
CA ASP A 342 -30.10 -18.36 13.36
C ASP A 342 -29.94 -17.85 11.90
N ARG A 343 -29.97 -16.53 11.66
CA ARG A 343 -29.87 -15.93 10.30
C ARG A 343 -28.77 -14.87 10.15
N GLY A 344 -28.31 -14.64 8.92
CA GLY A 344 -27.36 -13.58 8.57
C GLY A 344 -25.89 -13.91 8.85
N ASP A 345 -24.99 -13.04 8.41
CA ASP A 345 -23.54 -13.28 8.44
C ASP A 345 -22.85 -12.64 9.66
N PHE A 346 -23.45 -11.64 10.28
CA PHE A 346 -22.94 -11.01 11.49
C PHE A 346 -23.76 -11.45 12.71
N ARG A 347 -23.13 -12.14 13.67
CA ARG A 347 -23.80 -12.76 14.83
C ARG A 347 -23.25 -12.23 16.14
N GLY A 348 -24.12 -11.67 16.98
CA GLY A 348 -23.77 -11.23 18.32
C GLY A 348 -23.61 -12.43 19.26
N ARG A 349 -22.42 -12.59 19.83
CA ARG A 349 -22.05 -13.67 20.75
C ARG A 349 -21.71 -13.10 22.12
N ARG A 350 -22.02 -13.87 23.17
CA ARG A 350 -21.66 -13.52 24.54
C ARG A 350 -20.17 -13.76 24.74
N ILE A 351 -19.48 -12.82 25.41
CA ILE A 351 -18.02 -12.88 25.57
C ILE A 351 -17.52 -14.09 26.37
N THR A 352 -18.40 -14.70 27.16
CA THR A 352 -18.14 -15.90 27.97
C THR A 352 -18.34 -17.20 27.20
N GLU A 353 -18.83 -17.13 25.96
CA GLU A 353 -19.21 -18.30 25.15
C GLU A 353 -18.44 -18.36 23.82
N TYR A 354 -17.85 -17.24 23.39
CA TYR A 354 -17.21 -17.13 22.09
C TYR A 354 -15.86 -16.41 22.19
N ALA A 355 -14.81 -17.11 21.76
CA ALA A 355 -13.47 -16.53 21.62
C ALA A 355 -13.42 -15.70 20.32
N PRO A 356 -13.03 -14.41 20.39
CA PRO A 356 -12.93 -13.57 19.19
C PRO A 356 -11.91 -14.13 18.20
N LYS A 357 -12.15 -13.90 16.91
CA LYS A 357 -11.27 -14.23 15.78
C LYS A 357 -10.85 -12.96 15.04
N ILE A 358 -9.84 -13.07 14.19
CA ILE A 358 -9.45 -11.98 13.30
C ILE A 358 -10.62 -11.67 12.36
N GLY A 359 -11.02 -10.40 12.28
CA GLY A 359 -12.17 -9.93 11.50
C GLY A 359 -13.48 -9.79 12.29
N ASP A 360 -13.53 -10.26 13.54
CA ASP A 360 -14.66 -10.03 14.44
C ASP A 360 -14.65 -8.60 14.99
N ILE A 361 -15.80 -8.16 15.53
CA ILE A 361 -15.96 -6.83 16.13
C ILE A 361 -16.21 -6.98 17.63
N ILE A 362 -15.36 -6.41 18.47
CA ILE A 362 -15.53 -6.41 19.93
C ILE A 362 -16.35 -5.19 20.33
N HIS A 363 -17.36 -5.40 21.17
CA HIS A 363 -18.25 -4.35 21.67
C HIS A 363 -18.10 -4.16 23.18
N ASN A 364 -18.06 -2.90 23.63
CA ASN A 364 -17.88 -2.54 25.02
C ASN A 364 -18.72 -1.33 25.45
N ASN A 365 -18.92 -1.21 26.75
CA ASN A 365 -19.49 -0.05 27.41
C ASN A 365 -18.59 1.17 27.24
N GLN A 366 -19.20 2.36 27.12
CA GLN A 366 -18.49 3.60 27.39
C GLN A 366 -18.04 3.68 28.86
N PRO A 367 -17.05 4.51 29.21
CA PRO A 367 -16.62 4.67 30.59
C PRO A 367 -17.80 4.95 31.55
N ARG A 368 -17.80 4.29 32.71
CA ARG A 368 -18.84 4.39 33.77
C ARG A 368 -20.23 3.87 33.39
N LYS A 369 -20.37 3.13 32.29
CA LYS A 369 -21.59 2.39 31.94
C LYS A 369 -21.43 0.91 32.26
N ASP A 370 -22.57 0.22 32.42
CA ASP A 370 -22.65 -1.17 32.87
C ASP A 370 -23.81 -1.91 32.19
N TYR A 371 -23.93 -1.79 30.87
CA TYR A 371 -24.90 -2.58 30.11
C TYR A 371 -24.37 -4.01 29.93
N SER A 372 -25.24 -5.01 30.08
CA SER A 372 -24.92 -6.41 29.87
C SER A 372 -25.30 -6.88 28.46
N PHE A 373 -24.84 -8.07 28.07
CA PHE A 373 -25.32 -8.72 26.86
C PHE A 373 -26.86 -8.87 26.86
N ASP A 374 -27.46 -9.22 28.01
CA ASP A 374 -28.92 -9.36 28.13
C ASP A 374 -29.67 -8.04 27.94
N TYR A 375 -29.05 -6.93 28.35
CA TYR A 375 -29.59 -5.61 28.07
C TYR A 375 -29.52 -5.30 26.58
N ALA A 376 -28.34 -5.48 25.97
CA ALA A 376 -28.10 -5.28 24.53
C ALA A 376 -28.98 -6.16 23.63
N ARG A 377 -29.42 -7.31 24.14
CA ARG A 377 -30.33 -8.25 23.46
C ARG A 377 -31.74 -7.68 23.26
N THR A 378 -32.18 -6.76 24.12
CA THR A 378 -33.56 -6.24 24.14
C THR A 378 -33.65 -4.73 23.91
N HIS A 379 -32.51 -4.02 23.81
CA HIS A 379 -32.44 -2.58 23.61
C HIS A 379 -31.47 -2.26 22.48
N SER A 380 -31.90 -1.47 21.49
CA SER A 380 -31.04 -1.06 20.37
C SER A 380 -30.29 0.25 20.61
N GLN A 381 -30.60 0.98 21.69
CA GLN A 381 -30.04 2.30 21.97
C GLN A 381 -29.44 2.41 23.37
N TYR A 382 -28.12 2.41 23.42
CA TYR A 382 -27.35 2.70 24.64
C TYR A 382 -25.92 3.14 24.31
N PRO A 383 -25.29 3.98 25.16
CA PRO A 383 -23.91 4.43 24.97
C PRO A 383 -22.91 3.27 25.03
N SER A 384 -22.16 3.11 23.94
CA SER A 384 -21.27 1.97 23.75
C SER A 384 -20.24 2.26 22.65
N HIS A 385 -19.27 1.36 22.48
CA HIS A 385 -18.20 1.44 21.49
C HIS A 385 -17.90 0.06 20.90
N SER A 386 -17.37 0.03 19.68
CA SER A 386 -16.94 -1.21 19.02
C SER A 386 -15.70 -0.98 18.16
N ALA A 387 -14.86 -2.02 18.05
CA ALA A 387 -13.64 -1.99 17.25
C ALA A 387 -13.33 -3.37 16.65
N ILE A 388 -12.59 -3.41 15.54
CA ILE A 388 -12.37 -4.60 14.71
C ILE A 388 -11.10 -5.32 15.14
N VAL A 389 -11.16 -6.64 15.36
CA VAL A 389 -10.01 -7.48 15.69
C VAL A 389 -9.14 -7.70 14.45
N VAL A 390 -7.86 -7.33 14.51
CA VAL A 390 -6.97 -7.37 13.33
C VAL A 390 -5.75 -8.28 13.48
N LYS A 391 -5.40 -8.65 14.71
CA LYS A 391 -4.37 -9.64 15.06
C LYS A 391 -4.48 -10.02 16.53
N PHE A 392 -3.70 -11.01 16.95
CA PHE A 392 -3.46 -11.33 18.36
C PHE A 392 -1.99 -11.12 18.69
N GLU A 393 -1.71 -10.65 19.91
CA GLU A 393 -0.36 -10.42 20.40
C GLU A 393 -0.24 -10.76 21.88
N ASP A 394 0.88 -11.34 22.29
CA ASP A 394 1.21 -11.56 23.70
C ASP A 394 1.90 -10.33 24.28
N ARG A 395 1.41 -9.86 25.43
CA ARG A 395 2.00 -8.74 26.17
C ARG A 395 2.05 -9.10 27.64
N ASN A 396 3.25 -9.07 28.22
CA ASN A 396 3.49 -9.41 29.63
C ASN A 396 2.90 -10.78 30.03
N GLY A 397 3.03 -11.78 29.16
CA GLY A 397 2.51 -13.14 29.39
C GLY A 397 0.99 -13.30 29.28
N VAL A 398 0.28 -12.27 28.79
CA VAL A 398 -1.16 -12.33 28.53
C VAL A 398 -1.42 -12.12 27.05
N ARG A 399 -2.18 -13.02 26.44
CA ARG A 399 -2.64 -12.90 25.05
C ARG A 399 -3.68 -11.80 24.93
N HIS A 400 -3.56 -10.95 23.92
CA HIS A 400 -4.49 -9.87 23.65
C HIS A 400 -5.05 -9.98 22.23
N ALA A 401 -6.33 -9.67 22.04
CA ALA A 401 -6.86 -9.28 20.75
C ALA A 401 -6.48 -7.81 20.50
N VAL A 402 -5.81 -7.54 19.38
CA VAL A 402 -5.51 -6.17 18.95
C VAL A 402 -6.65 -5.70 18.08
N THR A 403 -7.29 -4.60 18.47
CA THR A 403 -8.40 -4.00 17.73
C THR A 403 -8.00 -2.69 17.07
N ILE A 404 -8.64 -2.34 15.97
CA ILE A 404 -8.59 -1.02 15.34
C ILE A 404 -10.00 -0.42 15.32
N GLY A 405 -10.12 0.84 15.73
CA GLY A 405 -11.37 1.59 15.78
C GLY A 405 -11.17 3.05 15.37
N GLY A 406 -12.29 3.71 15.07
CA GLY A 406 -12.34 5.16 14.86
C GLY A 406 -12.61 5.92 16.16
N ASN A 407 -12.28 7.20 16.18
CA ASN A 407 -12.38 8.09 17.34
C ASN A 407 -11.66 7.55 18.59
N GLU A 408 -10.60 6.77 18.38
CA GLU A 408 -9.83 6.13 19.44
C GLU A 408 -8.74 7.09 19.90
N SER A 409 -9.09 7.99 20.82
CA SER A 409 -8.29 9.20 21.14
C SER A 409 -8.23 10.15 19.94
N ASP A 410 -9.41 10.49 19.43
CA ASP A 410 -9.63 11.51 18.39
C ASP A 410 -8.87 11.22 17.07
N THR A 411 -8.63 9.94 16.81
CA THR A 411 -7.92 9.43 15.62
C THR A 411 -8.39 8.01 15.25
N VAL A 412 -7.86 7.44 14.16
CA VAL A 412 -7.95 5.99 13.91
C VAL A 412 -6.89 5.30 14.77
N GLY A 413 -7.31 4.49 15.73
CA GLY A 413 -6.42 4.01 16.80
C GLY A 413 -6.51 2.52 17.04
N LYS A 414 -5.48 1.99 17.72
CA LYS A 414 -5.43 0.59 18.16
C LYS A 414 -5.63 0.45 19.66
N LYS A 415 -6.32 -0.61 20.09
CA LYS A 415 -6.44 -1.02 21.50
C LYS A 415 -6.07 -2.49 21.66
N PHE A 416 -5.84 -2.87 22.92
CA PHE A 416 -5.46 -4.23 23.31
C PHE A 416 -6.49 -4.76 24.29
N VAL A 417 -7.20 -5.82 23.89
CA VAL A 417 -8.24 -6.47 24.70
C VAL A 417 -7.65 -7.74 25.29
N PRO A 418 -7.49 -7.84 26.62
CA PRO A 418 -6.89 -9.01 27.25
C PRO A 418 -7.79 -10.24 27.11
N LEU A 419 -7.18 -11.39 26.90
CA LEU A 419 -7.87 -12.68 26.82
C LEU A 419 -7.58 -13.55 28.05
N THR A 420 -8.49 -14.45 28.35
CA THR A 420 -8.29 -15.57 29.28
C THR A 420 -7.42 -16.66 28.62
N SER A 421 -6.98 -17.65 29.39
CA SER A 421 -6.13 -18.75 28.87
C SER A 421 -6.83 -19.63 27.83
N ASP A 422 -8.15 -19.70 27.90
CA ASP A 422 -9.06 -20.36 26.94
C ASP A 422 -9.45 -19.45 25.75
N GLY A 423 -8.89 -18.23 25.67
CA GLY A 423 -9.03 -17.34 24.51
C GLY A 423 -10.29 -16.46 24.52
N LEU A 424 -11.13 -16.53 25.57
CA LEU A 424 -12.28 -15.65 25.75
C LEU A 424 -11.84 -14.23 26.16
N ILE A 425 -12.71 -13.24 25.98
CA ILE A 425 -12.42 -11.87 26.42
C ILE A 425 -12.42 -11.81 27.95
N ARG A 426 -11.32 -11.30 28.52
CA ARG A 426 -11.19 -11.07 29.95
C ARG A 426 -11.81 -9.73 30.32
N GLN A 427 -12.82 -9.75 31.20
CA GLN A 427 -13.38 -8.53 31.78
C GLN A 427 -12.34 -7.71 32.55
N ARG A 428 -12.59 -6.40 32.67
CA ARG A 428 -11.80 -5.55 33.56
C ARG A 428 -12.18 -5.87 35.02
N PRO A 429 -11.22 -5.96 35.96
CA PRO A 429 -11.50 -6.43 37.33
C PRO A 429 -12.59 -5.66 38.09
N SER A 430 -12.82 -4.39 37.76
CA SER A 430 -13.75 -3.50 38.47
C SER A 430 -14.91 -2.97 37.60
N SER A 431 -15.13 -3.55 36.42
CA SER A 431 -16.22 -3.12 35.54
C SER A 431 -16.61 -4.19 34.53
N ASN A 432 -17.91 -4.30 34.24
CA ASN A 432 -18.46 -5.03 33.11
C ASN A 432 -18.21 -4.25 31.80
N TYR A 433 -16.94 -4.15 31.41
CA TYR A 433 -16.54 -3.27 30.31
C TYR A 433 -16.92 -3.86 28.96
N TYR A 434 -16.65 -5.14 28.72
CA TYR A 434 -16.95 -5.80 27.45
C TYR A 434 -18.36 -6.39 27.48
N ILE A 435 -19.11 -6.27 26.39
CA ILE A 435 -20.52 -6.67 26.32
C ILE A 435 -20.68 -7.91 25.44
N SER A 436 -20.16 -7.85 24.21
CA SER A 436 -20.36 -8.88 23.20
C SER A 436 -19.21 -8.91 22.18
N VAL A 437 -19.19 -9.97 21.37
CA VAL A 437 -18.41 -10.05 20.13
C VAL A 437 -19.39 -10.24 18.99
N ILE A 438 -19.28 -9.46 17.92
CA ILE A 438 -19.94 -9.78 16.65
C ILE A 438 -19.00 -10.73 15.90
N GLU A 439 -19.40 -11.99 15.83
CA GLU A 439 -18.81 -12.98 14.94
C GLU A 439 -19.12 -12.57 13.49
N ASN A 440 -18.06 -12.31 12.73
CA ASN A 440 -18.14 -12.02 11.31
C ASN A 440 -18.01 -13.33 10.52
N ARG A 441 -19.12 -13.79 9.95
CA ARG A 441 -19.21 -15.01 9.12
C ARG A 441 -19.23 -14.70 7.64
N MET A 442 -19.08 -13.43 7.25
CA MET A 442 -18.95 -13.07 5.83
C MET A 442 -17.80 -13.88 5.25
N LEU A 443 -18.08 -14.60 4.17
CA LEU A 443 -17.04 -15.21 3.35
C LEU A 443 -16.17 -14.05 2.85
N ASN A 444 -14.97 -13.89 3.39
CA ASN A 444 -13.98 -13.01 2.79
C ASN A 444 -13.93 -13.36 1.31
N GLY A 445 -13.99 -12.37 0.42
CA GLY A 445 -13.64 -12.51 -1.00
C GLY A 445 -12.13 -12.75 -1.19
N GLY A 446 -11.58 -13.64 -0.36
CA GLY A 446 -10.19 -13.99 -0.10
C GLY A 446 -10.19 -14.90 1.12
N GLY A 447 -10.44 -16.19 0.91
CA GLY A 447 -10.72 -17.17 1.96
C GLY A 447 -9.74 -17.14 3.12
N THR A 448 -10.28 -17.03 4.33
CA THR A 448 -9.69 -17.59 5.55
C THR A 448 -10.76 -18.37 6.29
N THR A 449 -11.29 -19.41 5.66
CA THR A 449 -11.48 -20.66 6.39
C THR A 449 -10.10 -21.06 6.95
N PRO A 450 -9.99 -21.62 8.17
CA PRO A 450 -8.77 -22.34 8.51
C PRO A 450 -8.50 -23.31 7.35
N PRO A 451 -7.27 -23.37 6.84
CA PRO A 451 -7.07 -23.90 5.51
C PRO A 451 -7.36 -25.39 5.54
N THR A 452 -8.52 -25.76 5.02
CA THR A 452 -9.02 -27.13 5.05
C THR A 452 -8.24 -27.92 4.00
N SER A 453 -7.78 -29.09 4.40
CA SER A 453 -7.23 -30.10 3.51
C SER A 453 -8.12 -30.27 2.28
N GLY A 454 -7.54 -30.39 1.09
CA GLY A 454 -8.31 -30.38 -0.15
C GLY A 454 -7.44 -30.28 -1.39
N ARG A 455 -8.09 -30.11 -2.55
CA ARG A 455 -7.41 -30.03 -3.85
C ARG A 455 -7.01 -28.59 -4.16
N TYR A 456 -5.76 -28.40 -4.59
CA TYR A 456 -5.11 -27.11 -4.85
C TYR A 456 -4.38 -27.15 -6.19
N VAL A 457 -3.99 -25.97 -6.66
CA VAL A 457 -3.21 -25.76 -7.88
C VAL A 457 -2.04 -24.81 -7.60
N VAL A 458 -0.87 -25.14 -8.16
CA VAL A 458 0.34 -24.32 -8.09
C VAL A 458 0.19 -23.07 -8.97
N ILE A 459 0.47 -21.89 -8.41
CA ILE A 459 0.41 -20.60 -9.11
C ILE A 459 1.77 -19.89 -9.22
N ALA A 460 2.86 -20.55 -8.80
CA ALA A 460 4.21 -20.01 -8.93
C ALA A 460 4.66 -19.87 -10.40
N ARG A 461 5.51 -18.87 -10.70
CA ARG A 461 6.27 -18.76 -11.95
C ARG A 461 7.73 -18.37 -11.63
N PRO A 462 8.77 -19.08 -12.13
CA PRO A 462 8.68 -20.18 -13.08
C PRO A 462 8.05 -21.45 -12.47
N ASP A 463 8.51 -21.92 -11.30
CA ASP A 463 8.05 -23.18 -10.68
C ASP A 463 8.07 -23.13 -9.13
N LEU A 464 7.51 -24.15 -8.46
CA LEU A 464 7.45 -24.30 -7.00
C LEU A 464 8.24 -25.52 -6.50
N ASN A 465 9.14 -25.32 -5.54
CA ASN A 465 9.90 -26.42 -4.92
C ASN A 465 9.04 -27.22 -3.91
N LEU A 466 8.91 -28.54 -4.14
CA LEU A 466 8.50 -29.52 -3.14
C LEU A 466 9.70 -29.92 -2.29
N ARG A 467 9.60 -29.77 -0.98
CA ARG A 467 10.69 -29.98 -0.02
C ARG A 467 10.42 -31.12 0.95
N ALA A 468 11.48 -31.66 1.54
CA ALA A 468 11.37 -32.71 2.57
C ALA A 468 10.82 -32.20 3.91
N GLY A 469 10.83 -30.88 4.16
CA GLY A 469 10.33 -30.27 5.40
C GLY A 469 9.86 -28.83 5.20
N PRO A 470 9.14 -28.26 6.19
CA PRO A 470 8.49 -26.96 6.10
C PRO A 470 9.46 -25.80 6.37
N ASP A 471 10.59 -25.77 5.66
CA ASP A 471 11.50 -24.62 5.58
C ASP A 471 12.35 -24.71 4.30
N THR A 472 12.88 -23.57 3.87
CA THR A 472 13.87 -23.43 2.82
C THR A 472 15.18 -24.18 3.05
N THR A 473 15.50 -24.58 4.28
CA THR A 473 16.72 -25.35 4.61
C THR A 473 16.61 -26.85 4.33
N PHE A 474 15.40 -27.38 4.13
CA PHE A 474 15.19 -28.79 3.79
C PHE A 474 15.43 -29.05 2.30
N ASP A 475 15.93 -30.24 1.99
CA ASP A 475 16.22 -30.68 0.63
C ASP A 475 15.02 -30.56 -0.31
N ILE A 476 15.29 -30.18 -1.56
CA ILE A 476 14.29 -30.12 -2.63
C ILE A 476 14.12 -31.54 -3.17
N LYS A 477 12.91 -32.07 -3.07
CA LYS A 477 12.54 -33.39 -3.61
C LYS A 477 12.17 -33.32 -5.08
N GLN A 478 11.45 -32.28 -5.48
CA GLN A 478 10.94 -32.07 -6.85
C GLN A 478 10.62 -30.60 -7.08
N VAL A 479 10.57 -30.19 -8.34
CA VAL A 479 10.05 -28.89 -8.80
C VAL A 479 8.69 -29.11 -9.46
N LEU A 480 7.68 -28.33 -9.07
CA LEU A 480 6.31 -28.42 -9.54
C LEU A 480 5.99 -27.24 -10.46
N ASP A 481 5.55 -27.54 -11.68
CA ASP A 481 5.21 -26.54 -12.68
C ASP A 481 3.96 -25.74 -12.30
N ASN A 482 3.82 -24.53 -12.84
CA ASN A 482 2.57 -23.76 -12.75
C ASN A 482 1.39 -24.58 -13.29
N GLY A 483 0.27 -24.60 -12.56
CA GLY A 483 -0.92 -25.35 -12.92
C GLY A 483 -0.92 -26.80 -12.41
N THR A 484 0.17 -27.27 -11.78
CA THR A 484 0.20 -28.60 -11.13
C THR A 484 -0.88 -28.68 -10.07
N VAL A 485 -1.73 -29.71 -10.16
CA VAL A 485 -2.74 -30.04 -9.15
C VAL A 485 -2.07 -30.85 -8.05
N LEU A 486 -2.38 -30.52 -6.79
CA LEU A 486 -1.93 -31.26 -5.61
C LEU A 486 -3.04 -31.30 -4.56
N TYR A 487 -2.92 -32.21 -3.60
CA TYR A 487 -3.86 -32.36 -2.49
C TYR A 487 -3.18 -31.94 -1.20
N VAL A 488 -3.60 -30.83 -0.61
CA VAL A 488 -3.08 -30.38 0.67
C VAL A 488 -3.69 -31.22 1.78
N LEU A 489 -2.84 -31.83 2.59
CA LEU A 489 -3.23 -32.64 3.75
C LEU A 489 -3.30 -31.81 5.03
N GLU A 490 -2.35 -30.89 5.22
CA GLU A 490 -2.23 -30.06 6.41
C GLU A 490 -1.44 -28.78 6.11
N PHE A 491 -1.71 -27.69 6.83
CA PHE A 491 -0.88 -26.49 6.81
C PHE A 491 -0.10 -26.35 8.12
N ILE A 492 1.19 -26.03 8.00
CA ILE A 492 2.12 -25.86 9.11
C ILE A 492 2.72 -24.46 9.04
N GLY A 493 2.52 -23.65 10.09
CA GLY A 493 3.11 -22.32 10.21
C GLY A 493 4.46 -22.35 10.93
N ASN A 494 5.41 -21.53 10.46
CA ASN A 494 6.66 -21.23 11.16
C ASN A 494 6.94 -19.71 11.14
N GLU A 495 8.05 -19.27 11.74
CA GLU A 495 8.43 -17.86 11.80
C GLU A 495 8.65 -17.20 10.42
N ARG A 496 8.90 -18.00 9.37
CA ARG A 496 9.19 -17.56 8.00
C ARG A 496 7.98 -17.66 7.06
N GLY A 497 6.86 -18.21 7.52
CA GLY A 497 5.61 -18.28 6.76
C GLY A 497 4.87 -19.62 6.92
N SER A 498 3.86 -19.83 6.09
CA SER A 498 3.01 -21.03 6.11
C SER A 498 3.44 -22.01 5.03
N TRP A 499 3.52 -23.28 5.38
CA TRP A 499 3.83 -24.40 4.48
C TRP A 499 2.64 -25.36 4.42
N ALA A 500 2.47 -26.04 3.30
CA ALA A 500 1.46 -27.07 3.11
C ALA A 500 2.16 -28.43 2.98
N LEU A 501 1.74 -29.42 3.77
CA LEU A 501 2.03 -30.83 3.54
C LEU A 501 1.11 -31.32 2.41
N VAL A 502 1.68 -31.89 1.36
CA VAL A 502 0.96 -32.23 0.14
C VAL A 502 1.10 -33.70 -0.24
N ASP A 503 0.06 -34.17 -0.92
CA ASP A 503 -0.10 -35.44 -1.61
C ASP A 503 -0.23 -35.12 -3.12
N LEU A 504 0.69 -35.62 -3.95
CA LEU A 504 0.68 -35.31 -5.38
C LEU A 504 -0.27 -36.22 -6.16
N GLU A 505 -0.43 -37.47 -5.72
CA GLU A 505 -1.24 -38.50 -6.37
C GLU A 505 -2.71 -38.49 -5.92
N GLY A 506 -3.01 -37.90 -4.76
CA GLY A 506 -4.34 -37.88 -4.16
C GLY A 506 -4.75 -39.21 -3.50
N ASP A 507 -3.77 -40.05 -3.15
CA ASP A 507 -3.98 -41.39 -2.57
C ASP A 507 -3.84 -41.42 -1.03
N GLY A 508 -3.59 -40.26 -0.41
CA GLY A 508 -3.31 -40.08 1.01
C GLY A 508 -1.82 -40.15 1.37
N GLY A 509 -0.94 -40.33 0.39
CA GLY A 509 0.52 -40.30 0.53
C GLY A 509 1.05 -38.92 0.94
N ARG A 510 2.22 -38.88 1.61
CA ARG A 510 2.86 -37.62 2.04
C ARG A 510 4.11 -37.39 1.21
N ASP A 511 4.00 -36.54 0.19
CA ASP A 511 5.09 -36.32 -0.77
C ASP A 511 6.05 -35.21 -0.37
N GLY A 512 5.59 -34.25 0.43
CA GLY A 512 6.47 -33.24 1.02
C GLY A 512 5.76 -31.94 1.30
N PHE A 513 6.55 -30.87 1.39
CA PHE A 513 6.08 -29.55 1.76
C PHE A 513 6.28 -28.53 0.65
N VAL A 514 5.27 -27.70 0.42
CA VAL A 514 5.37 -26.53 -0.46
C VAL A 514 5.05 -25.26 0.32
N PHE A 515 5.59 -24.12 -0.10
CA PHE A 515 5.29 -22.85 0.56
C PHE A 515 3.88 -22.38 0.17
N ALA A 516 3.02 -22.17 1.17
CA ALA A 516 1.57 -22.07 1.00
C ALA A 516 1.13 -20.85 0.18
N SER A 517 1.95 -19.80 0.10
CA SER A 517 1.63 -18.60 -0.70
C SER A 517 1.64 -18.83 -2.21
N PHE A 518 2.12 -20.01 -2.66
CA PHE A 518 2.24 -20.34 -4.07
C PHE A 518 1.23 -21.39 -4.56
N ILE A 519 0.24 -21.72 -3.73
CA ILE A 519 -0.85 -22.63 -4.07
C ILE A 519 -2.19 -21.97 -3.77
N VAL A 520 -3.20 -22.28 -4.56
CA VAL A 520 -4.59 -21.83 -4.33
C VAL A 520 -5.54 -23.02 -4.47
N PRO A 521 -6.71 -23.02 -3.80
CA PRO A 521 -7.71 -24.07 -4.00
C PRO A 521 -8.05 -24.22 -5.51
N ALA A 522 -8.13 -25.47 -5.98
CA ALA A 522 -8.34 -25.81 -7.39
C ALA A 522 -9.80 -25.78 -7.82
#